data_AF-A0A1A8Z7D4-F1
#
_entry.id   AF-A0A1A8Z7D4-F1
#
_cell.length_a   1.000
_cell.length_b   1.000
_cell.length_c   1.000
_cell.angle_alpha   90.00
_cell.angle_beta   90.00
_cell.angle_gamma   90.00
#
_symmetry.space_group_name_H-M   'P 1'
#
loop_
_entity.id
_entity.type
_entity.pdbx_description
1 polymer ?
#
loop_
_entity_poly.entity_id
_entity_poly.type
_entity_poly.pdbx_seq_one_letter_code
_entity_poly.pdbx_strand_id
1 'polypeptide(L)'
;MMTSTGSVATSWLRPITAGGVAPFTRAGHLVHPARRLSELVQGRPPGITGHQWSSALREGFDQVVCDPDGRPLLAVRLAPPAAAGSAERRAERITGTVCAAVGLPVLRVESATLRADQARRLVEYVLDARAWAAGTAPEGADAVGFRDIVGRLPDGRRGPVNDLGALARAGAVEAYVERRLADPILRGLHVRWAEGPAEGWAWVEVRPGRCLVERVQLFAQRVSCGVDPGRLAEDLAAVAVGERLRELDVTEPPLVDRAELVAGIRALAARRAEFEGGFAFDHLCAD
;
A
#
# COMPACT_ATOMS: atom_id res chain seq x y z
N MET A 1 2.03 53.19 7.71
CA MET A 1 0.94 52.20 7.61
C MET A 1 1.33 51.20 6.53
N MET A 2 2.02 50.11 6.91
CA MET A 2 2.42 49.05 5.98
C MET A 2 1.27 48.06 5.87
N THR A 3 0.64 47.97 4.71
CA THR A 3 -0.25 46.86 4.35
C THR A 3 0.62 45.66 3.98
N SER A 4 0.78 44.74 4.93
CA SER A 4 1.30 43.40 4.68
C SER A 4 0.30 42.66 3.78
N THR A 5 0.58 42.58 2.48
CA THR A 5 -0.06 41.59 1.60
C THR A 5 0.48 40.22 1.96
N GLY A 6 -0.10 39.62 3.00
CA GLY A 6 0.06 38.20 3.25
C GLY A 6 -0.43 37.44 2.03
N SER A 7 0.48 36.79 1.32
CA SER A 7 0.15 35.79 0.30
C SER A 7 -0.63 34.69 1.01
N VAL A 8 -1.96 34.74 0.92
CA VAL A 8 -2.80 33.62 1.29
C VAL A 8 -2.42 32.52 0.31
N ALA A 9 -1.66 31.52 0.78
CA ALA A 9 -1.36 30.35 -0.01
C ALA A 9 -2.69 29.78 -0.49
N THR A 10 -2.99 29.91 -1.78
CA THR A 10 -4.22 29.39 -2.36
C THR A 10 -4.18 27.87 -2.21
N SER A 11 -4.88 27.34 -1.21
CA SER A 11 -5.06 25.90 -1.05
C SER A 11 -5.84 25.39 -2.24
N TRP A 12 -5.22 24.63 -3.15
CA TRP A 12 -5.95 24.06 -4.30
C TRP A 12 -6.94 22.97 -3.89
N LEU A 13 -6.77 22.42 -2.69
CA LEU A 13 -7.67 21.46 -2.07
C LEU A 13 -8.82 22.18 -1.37
N ARG A 14 -10.02 21.64 -1.52
CA ARG A 14 -11.24 22.10 -0.86
C ARG A 14 -11.77 21.04 0.11
N PRO A 15 -12.45 21.44 1.19
CA PRO A 15 -13.16 20.50 2.06
C PRO A 15 -14.17 19.66 1.27
N ILE A 16 -14.27 18.38 1.62
CA ILE A 16 -15.27 17.48 1.05
C ILE A 16 -16.62 17.79 1.68
N THR A 17 -17.59 18.21 0.88
CA THR A 17 -18.97 18.39 1.33
C THR A 17 -19.65 17.04 1.54
N ALA A 18 -20.55 16.95 2.52
CA ALA A 18 -21.32 15.74 2.77
C ALA A 18 -22.11 15.29 1.52
N GLY A 19 -22.00 14.01 1.16
CA GLY A 19 -22.64 13.38 0.00
C GLY A 19 -22.04 12.00 -0.31
N GLY A 20 -22.80 11.09 -0.94
CA GLY A 20 -22.33 9.73 -1.25
C GLY A 20 -22.30 8.78 -0.04
N VAL A 21 -21.42 7.77 -0.08
CA VAL A 21 -21.27 6.78 1.00
C VAL A 21 -20.77 7.45 2.28
N ALA A 22 -21.33 7.04 3.43
CA ALA A 22 -21.02 7.63 4.72
C ALA A 22 -19.52 7.50 5.06
N PRO A 23 -18.86 8.58 5.52
CA PRO A 23 -17.48 8.50 6.00
C PRO A 23 -17.39 7.72 7.31
N PHE A 24 -16.19 7.25 7.62
CA PHE A 24 -15.86 6.72 8.96
C PHE A 24 -14.77 7.57 9.61
N THR A 25 -14.60 7.42 10.93
CA THR A 25 -13.54 8.12 11.69
C THR A 25 -12.52 7.12 12.21
N ARG A 26 -11.22 7.46 12.10
CA ARG A 26 -10.12 6.69 12.70
C ARG A 26 -8.99 7.63 13.09
N ALA A 27 -8.44 7.47 14.29
CA ALA A 27 -7.36 8.30 14.81
C ALA A 27 -7.60 9.83 14.68
N GLY A 28 -8.85 10.28 14.88
CA GLY A 28 -9.23 11.69 14.74
C GLY A 28 -9.40 12.19 13.30
N HIS A 29 -9.24 11.34 12.28
CA HIS A 29 -9.41 11.68 10.88
C HIS A 29 -10.75 11.21 10.33
N LEU A 30 -11.33 12.00 9.43
CA LEU A 30 -12.49 11.62 8.62
C LEU A 30 -12.02 10.90 7.35
N VAL A 31 -12.59 9.74 7.03
CA VAL A 31 -12.22 8.98 5.85
C VAL A 31 -13.43 8.81 4.94
N HIS A 32 -13.34 9.36 3.73
CA HIS A 32 -14.37 9.30 2.70
C HIS A 32 -14.04 8.24 1.65
N PRO A 33 -14.92 7.25 1.42
CA PRO A 33 -14.73 6.28 0.35
C PRO A 33 -15.10 6.87 -1.02
N ALA A 34 -14.48 6.32 -2.07
CA ALA A 34 -14.84 6.51 -3.48
C ALA A 34 -15.04 7.99 -3.89
N ARG A 35 -13.95 8.77 -3.88
CA ARG A 35 -13.94 10.19 -4.27
C ARG A 35 -13.12 10.43 -5.52
N ARG A 36 -13.63 11.28 -6.41
CA ARG A 36 -12.92 11.74 -7.60
C ARG A 36 -12.08 12.97 -7.29
N LEU A 37 -11.00 13.17 -8.05
CA LEU A 37 -10.15 14.34 -7.90
C LEU A 37 -10.94 15.65 -8.09
N SER A 38 -11.94 15.69 -8.99
CA SER A 38 -12.83 16.85 -9.17
C SER A 38 -13.65 17.24 -7.93
N GLU A 39 -13.82 16.32 -6.98
CA GLU A 39 -14.50 16.59 -5.73
C GLU A 39 -13.57 17.26 -4.71
N LEU A 40 -12.26 17.06 -4.84
CA LEU A 40 -11.23 17.43 -3.86
C LEU A 40 -10.57 18.79 -4.14
N VAL A 41 -10.73 19.33 -5.35
CA VAL A 41 -9.98 20.51 -5.83
C VAL A 41 -10.91 21.66 -6.21
N GLN A 42 -10.42 22.90 -6.06
CA GLN A 42 -11.19 24.11 -6.40
C GLN A 42 -10.76 24.82 -7.69
N GLY A 43 -9.64 24.43 -8.31
CA GLY A 43 -9.18 25.05 -9.54
C GLY A 43 -7.90 24.44 -10.08
N ARG A 44 -7.56 24.77 -11.33
CA ARG A 44 -6.36 24.27 -12.00
C ARG A 44 -5.12 25.05 -11.50
N PRO A 45 -4.12 24.38 -10.92
CA PRO A 45 -2.88 25.04 -10.50
C PRO A 45 -2.04 25.48 -11.72
N PRO A 46 -1.13 26.47 -11.55
CA PRO A 46 -0.21 26.87 -12.61
C PRO A 46 0.70 25.71 -13.04
N GLY A 47 1.16 25.72 -14.28
CA GLY A 47 2.03 24.68 -14.85
C GLY A 47 1.30 23.40 -15.27
N ILE A 48 0.02 23.25 -14.96
CA ILE A 48 -0.82 22.14 -15.45
C ILE A 48 -1.55 22.55 -16.73
N THR A 49 -1.39 21.78 -17.80
CA THR A 49 -2.11 21.99 -19.06
C THR A 49 -3.59 21.69 -18.92
N GLY A 50 -4.43 22.25 -19.79
CA GLY A 50 -5.87 21.93 -19.82
C GLY A 50 -6.14 20.44 -20.01
N HIS A 51 -5.36 19.77 -20.87
CA HIS A 51 -5.49 18.33 -21.10
C HIS A 51 -5.13 17.48 -19.87
N GLN A 52 -4.04 17.81 -19.18
CA GLN A 52 -3.66 17.14 -17.93
C GLN A 52 -4.75 17.31 -16.86
N TRP A 53 -5.26 18.54 -16.71
CA TRP A 53 -6.32 18.87 -15.78
C TRP A 53 -7.60 18.07 -16.05
N SER A 54 -8.18 18.20 -17.24
CA SER A 54 -9.42 17.51 -17.59
C SER A 54 -9.32 15.99 -17.54
N SER A 55 -8.13 15.44 -17.81
CA SER A 55 -7.89 14.00 -17.71
C SER A 55 -7.86 13.54 -16.25
N ALA A 56 -7.07 14.21 -15.40
CA ALA A 56 -6.91 13.82 -14.00
C ALA A 56 -8.20 14.00 -13.18
N LEU A 57 -9.04 14.98 -13.51
CA LEU A 57 -10.27 15.26 -12.76
C LEU A 57 -11.26 14.08 -12.71
N ARG A 58 -11.19 13.15 -13.67
CA ARG A 58 -12.08 11.99 -13.74
C ARG A 58 -11.63 10.83 -12.86
N GLU A 59 -10.41 10.88 -12.37
CA GLU A 59 -9.78 9.78 -11.67
C GLU A 59 -10.29 9.69 -10.24
N GLY A 60 -10.57 8.45 -9.81
CA GLY A 60 -11.07 8.12 -8.49
C GLY A 60 -10.00 7.63 -7.53
N PHE A 61 -10.27 7.82 -6.25
CA PHE A 61 -9.54 7.26 -5.12
C PHE A 61 -10.49 6.41 -4.29
N ASP A 62 -10.01 5.26 -3.83
CA ASP A 62 -10.82 4.31 -3.07
C ASP A 62 -11.12 4.86 -1.68
N GLN A 63 -10.15 5.57 -1.10
CA GLN A 63 -10.29 6.26 0.19
C GLN A 63 -9.60 7.62 0.15
N VAL A 64 -10.21 8.62 0.77
CA VAL A 64 -9.61 9.94 1.00
C VAL A 64 -9.69 10.26 2.49
N VAL A 65 -8.53 10.42 3.10
CA VAL A 65 -8.38 10.84 4.49
C VAL A 65 -8.39 12.36 4.53
N CYS A 66 -9.19 12.91 5.43
CA CYS A 66 -9.30 14.32 5.70
C CYS A 66 -8.95 14.66 7.15
N ASP A 67 -8.62 15.92 7.39
CA ASP A 67 -8.64 16.48 8.74
C ASP A 67 -10.09 16.56 9.29
N PRO A 68 -10.29 16.91 10.58
CA PRO A 68 -11.62 17.07 11.15
C PRO A 68 -12.51 18.10 10.44
N ASP A 69 -11.91 19.08 9.76
CA ASP A 69 -12.61 20.11 8.97
C ASP A 69 -12.96 19.65 7.55
N GLY A 70 -12.63 18.40 7.20
CA GLY A 70 -12.94 17.77 5.93
C GLY A 70 -11.96 18.09 4.80
N ARG A 71 -10.82 18.74 5.07
CA ARG A 71 -9.78 19.01 4.06
C ARG A 71 -8.96 17.75 3.77
N PRO A 72 -8.75 17.38 2.50
CA PRO A 72 -7.96 16.21 2.14
C PRO A 72 -6.51 16.28 2.61
N LEU A 73 -6.04 15.21 3.25
CA LEU A 73 -4.66 15.03 3.74
C LEU A 73 -3.92 13.91 3.00
N LEU A 74 -4.64 12.90 2.54
CA LEU A 74 -4.09 11.72 1.87
C LEU A 74 -5.18 11.08 1.01
N ALA A 75 -4.85 10.66 -0.20
CA ALA A 75 -5.69 9.78 -1.00
C ALA A 75 -5.04 8.41 -1.20
N VAL A 76 -5.84 7.35 -1.18
CA VAL A 76 -5.40 5.97 -1.37
C VAL A 76 -6.08 5.38 -2.59
N ARG A 77 -5.30 4.69 -3.43
CA ARG A 77 -5.79 3.98 -4.60
C ARG A 77 -5.16 2.59 -4.74
N LEU A 78 -5.98 1.57 -4.89
CA LEU A 78 -5.62 0.21 -5.23
C LEU A 78 -6.01 -0.03 -6.69
N ALA A 79 -5.07 -0.55 -7.49
CA ALA A 79 -5.31 -0.83 -8.90
C ALA A 79 -4.49 -2.03 -9.37
N PRO A 80 -4.91 -2.72 -10.44
CA PRO A 80 -4.04 -3.67 -11.11
C PRO A 80 -2.80 -2.97 -11.69
N PRO A 81 -1.64 -3.66 -11.80
CA PRO A 81 -0.47 -3.10 -12.43
C PRO A 81 -0.75 -2.73 -13.89
N ALA A 82 -0.53 -1.48 -14.27
CA ALA A 82 -0.71 -1.04 -15.64
C ALA A 82 0.47 -1.46 -16.52
N ALA A 83 0.19 -1.98 -17.72
CA ALA A 83 1.24 -2.38 -18.66
C ALA A 83 2.15 -1.19 -19.05
N ALA A 84 3.43 -1.48 -19.30
CA ALA A 84 4.37 -0.45 -19.74
C ALA A 84 3.90 0.17 -21.08
N GLY A 85 3.96 1.50 -21.18
CA GLY A 85 3.53 2.22 -22.39
C GLY A 85 2.01 2.34 -22.57
N SER A 86 1.19 1.77 -21.68
CA SER A 86 -0.27 1.78 -21.84
C SER A 86 -0.90 3.15 -21.59
N ALA A 87 -2.15 3.32 -22.06
CA ALA A 87 -2.94 4.53 -21.82
C ALA A 87 -3.23 4.73 -20.33
N GLU A 88 -3.48 3.65 -19.60
CA GLU A 88 -3.67 3.64 -18.16
C GLU A 88 -2.41 4.18 -17.50
N ARG A 89 -1.23 3.62 -17.80
CA ARG A 89 0.05 4.08 -17.24
C ARG A 89 0.31 5.57 -17.53
N ARG A 90 -0.11 6.08 -18.69
CA ARG A 90 -0.07 7.52 -19.01
C ARG A 90 -1.04 8.31 -18.14
N ALA A 91 -2.28 7.86 -17.98
CA ALA A 91 -3.27 8.48 -17.11
C ALA A 91 -2.74 8.56 -15.67
N GLU A 92 -2.15 7.48 -15.13
CA GLU A 92 -1.56 7.47 -13.79
C GLU A 92 -0.48 8.53 -13.59
N ARG A 93 0.43 8.69 -14.57
CA ARG A 93 1.46 9.74 -14.51
C ARG A 93 0.85 11.14 -14.53
N ILE A 94 -0.18 11.35 -15.35
CA ILE A 94 -0.91 12.63 -15.42
C ILE A 94 -1.58 12.91 -14.07
N THR A 95 -2.29 11.93 -13.50
CA THR A 95 -2.95 12.04 -12.20
C THR A 95 -1.95 12.36 -11.09
N GLY A 96 -0.83 11.63 -11.02
CA GLY A 96 0.23 11.90 -10.04
C GLY A 96 0.81 13.30 -10.18
N THR A 97 1.02 13.78 -11.42
CA THR A 97 1.48 15.15 -11.68
C THR A 97 0.49 16.19 -11.17
N VAL A 98 -0.80 16.00 -11.44
CA VAL A 98 -1.84 16.94 -10.99
C VAL A 98 -1.99 16.88 -9.47
N CYS A 99 -1.99 15.70 -8.85
CA CYS A 99 -2.05 15.53 -7.39
C CYS A 99 -0.87 16.24 -6.71
N ALA A 100 0.34 16.07 -7.24
CA ALA A 100 1.52 16.77 -6.75
C ALA A 100 1.39 18.30 -6.89
N ALA A 101 0.81 18.80 -8.00
CA ALA A 101 0.63 20.23 -8.23
C ALA A 101 -0.46 20.85 -7.33
N VAL A 102 -1.52 20.12 -7.00
CA VAL A 102 -2.56 20.58 -6.04
C VAL A 102 -2.19 20.33 -4.58
N GLY A 103 -1.07 19.64 -4.33
CA GLY A 103 -0.58 19.34 -2.98
C GLY A 103 -1.29 18.18 -2.29
N LEU A 104 -1.90 17.25 -3.04
CA LEU A 104 -2.52 16.04 -2.50
C LEU A 104 -1.49 14.90 -2.42
N PRO A 105 -1.10 14.43 -1.22
CA PRO A 105 -0.33 13.20 -1.08
C PRO A 105 -1.15 11.99 -1.51
N VAL A 106 -0.50 11.06 -2.23
CA VAL A 106 -1.16 9.86 -2.76
C VAL A 106 -0.38 8.61 -2.38
N LEU A 107 -1.07 7.65 -1.78
CA LEU A 107 -0.59 6.28 -1.57
C LEU A 107 -1.24 5.38 -2.62
N ARG A 108 -0.46 4.91 -3.58
CA ARG A 108 -0.95 4.03 -4.64
C ARG A 108 -0.38 2.63 -4.47
N VAL A 109 -1.26 1.64 -4.54
CA VAL A 109 -0.94 0.22 -4.44
C VAL A 109 -1.25 -0.43 -5.78
N GLU A 110 -0.26 -1.02 -6.42
CA GLU A 110 -0.44 -1.89 -7.57
C GLU A 110 -0.43 -3.35 -7.11
N SER A 111 -1.52 -4.07 -7.37
CA SER A 111 -1.65 -5.50 -7.05
C SER A 111 -2.60 -6.17 -8.05
N ALA A 112 -2.27 -7.38 -8.49
CA ALA A 112 -3.17 -8.17 -9.35
C ALA A 112 -4.43 -8.65 -8.60
N THR A 113 -4.36 -8.69 -7.27
CA THR A 113 -5.36 -9.35 -6.42
C THR A 113 -6.11 -8.36 -5.52
N LEU A 114 -5.42 -7.40 -4.90
CA LEU A 114 -6.06 -6.44 -3.99
C LEU A 114 -6.95 -5.46 -4.75
N ARG A 115 -8.14 -5.18 -4.22
CA ARG A 115 -9.16 -4.33 -4.82
C ARG A 115 -9.60 -3.24 -3.84
N ALA A 116 -10.58 -2.42 -4.25
CA ALA A 116 -11.03 -1.26 -3.49
C ALA A 116 -11.56 -1.59 -2.08
N ASP A 117 -12.10 -2.78 -1.85
CA ASP A 117 -12.63 -3.23 -0.55
C ASP A 117 -11.52 -3.43 0.50
N GLN A 118 -10.29 -3.72 0.09
CA GLN A 118 -9.13 -3.81 0.99
C GLN A 118 -8.58 -2.42 1.38
N ALA A 119 -8.95 -1.36 0.66
CA ALA A 119 -8.42 -0.01 0.89
C ALA A 119 -8.78 0.54 2.28
N ARG A 120 -9.94 0.17 2.82
CA ARG A 120 -10.35 0.60 4.18
C ARG A 120 -9.36 0.11 5.24
N ARG A 121 -9.04 -1.19 5.24
CA ARG A 121 -8.14 -1.80 6.23
C ARG A 121 -6.73 -1.24 6.12
N LEU A 122 -6.26 -0.96 4.90
CA LEU A 122 -4.99 -0.28 4.67
C LEU A 122 -4.96 1.12 5.28
N VAL A 123 -6.01 1.93 5.06
CA VAL A 123 -6.09 3.28 5.63
C VAL A 123 -6.13 3.24 7.15
N GLU A 124 -6.95 2.37 7.75
CA GLU A 124 -7.00 2.21 9.21
C GLU A 124 -5.60 1.91 9.77
N TYR A 125 -4.88 0.97 9.16
CA TYR A 125 -3.52 0.62 9.55
C TYR A 125 -2.53 1.79 9.42
N VAL A 126 -2.53 2.50 8.29
CA VAL A 126 -1.62 3.63 8.06
C VAL A 126 -1.90 4.77 9.05
N LEU A 127 -3.17 5.03 9.38
CA LEU A 127 -3.52 6.05 10.37
C LEU A 127 -3.03 5.68 11.77
N ASP A 128 -3.23 4.42 12.18
CA ASP A 128 -2.75 3.92 13.48
C ASP A 128 -1.21 3.96 13.55
N ALA A 129 -0.53 3.51 12.50
CA ALA A 129 0.92 3.53 12.41
C ALA A 129 1.50 4.96 12.50
N ARG A 130 0.86 5.92 11.83
CA ARG A 130 1.25 7.33 11.90
C ARG A 130 0.98 7.92 13.27
N ALA A 131 -0.15 7.61 13.89
CA ALA A 131 -0.47 8.07 15.24
C ALA A 131 0.53 7.51 16.27
N TRP A 132 0.95 6.24 16.11
CA TRP A 132 2.00 5.64 16.92
C TRP A 132 3.33 6.39 16.77
N ALA A 133 3.78 6.56 15.53
CA ALA A 133 5.03 7.25 15.20
C ALA A 133 5.06 8.72 15.67
N ALA A 134 3.90 9.38 15.78
CA ALA A 134 3.77 10.77 16.20
C ALA A 134 3.86 10.98 17.73
N GLY A 135 3.96 9.93 18.56
CA GLY A 135 4.26 10.08 19.98
C GLY A 135 3.25 9.46 20.94
N THR A 136 2.95 8.17 20.79
CA THR A 136 2.26 7.37 21.84
C THR A 136 3.08 6.17 22.34
N ALA A 137 4.38 6.13 22.07
CA ALA A 137 5.27 5.18 22.74
C ALA A 137 5.36 5.58 24.23
N PRO A 138 5.06 4.67 25.19
CA PRO A 138 5.17 4.98 26.61
C PRO A 138 6.59 5.45 26.95
N GLU A 139 6.69 6.54 27.74
CA GLU A 139 7.97 7.09 28.19
C GLU A 139 8.83 5.99 28.84
N GLY A 140 10.03 5.76 28.29
CA GLY A 140 11.02 4.85 28.86
C GLY A 140 11.06 3.43 28.27
N ALA A 141 10.28 3.10 27.25
CA ALA A 141 10.54 1.93 26.42
C ALA A 141 11.51 2.28 25.29
N ASP A 142 12.43 1.37 24.92
CA ASP A 142 13.08 1.43 23.61
C ASP A 142 11.98 1.68 22.56
N ALA A 143 12.14 2.66 21.68
CA ALA A 143 11.08 3.05 20.75
C ALA A 143 10.80 1.91 19.75
N VAL A 144 9.93 0.97 20.14
CA VAL A 144 9.50 -0.15 19.29
C VAL A 144 8.64 0.43 18.16
N GLY A 145 8.99 0.10 16.92
CA GLY A 145 8.20 0.47 15.75
C GLY A 145 6.79 -0.12 15.84
N PHE A 146 5.79 0.56 15.27
CA PHE A 146 4.39 0.12 15.32
C PHE A 146 4.21 -1.35 14.89
N ARG A 147 4.90 -1.73 13.81
CA ARG A 147 4.89 -3.08 13.22
C ARG A 147 5.62 -4.12 14.06
N ASP A 148 6.45 -3.72 15.02
CA ASP A 148 7.37 -4.58 15.79
C ASP A 148 6.84 -4.94 17.18
N ILE A 149 5.64 -4.46 17.53
CA ILE A 149 4.97 -4.83 18.78
C ILE A 149 4.65 -6.33 18.75
N VAL A 150 5.30 -7.11 19.62
CA VAL A 150 5.11 -8.57 19.70
C VAL A 150 4.00 -8.94 20.68
N GLY A 151 3.11 -9.82 20.25
CA GLY A 151 2.01 -10.36 21.06
C GLY A 151 1.52 -11.69 20.51
N ARG A 152 0.34 -12.14 20.95
CA ARG A 152 -0.24 -13.42 20.52
C ARG A 152 -1.00 -13.23 19.21
N LEU A 153 -0.65 -14.02 18.19
CA LEU A 153 -1.29 -14.03 16.88
C LEU A 153 -2.52 -14.97 16.87
N PRO A 154 -3.40 -14.87 15.85
CA PRO A 154 -4.59 -15.73 15.72
C PRO A 154 -4.29 -17.22 15.69
N ASP A 155 -3.11 -17.61 15.17
CA ASP A 155 -2.62 -19.00 15.15
C ASP A 155 -1.97 -19.46 16.47
N GLY A 156 -2.05 -18.63 17.52
CA GLY A 156 -1.53 -18.91 18.85
C GLY A 156 -0.04 -18.62 19.05
N ARG A 157 0.72 -18.36 17.98
CA ARG A 157 2.15 -18.03 18.05
C ARG A 157 2.39 -16.64 18.61
N ARG A 158 3.63 -16.37 19.04
CA ARG A 158 4.09 -15.01 19.31
C ARG A 158 4.68 -14.41 18.04
N GLY A 159 4.26 -13.20 17.71
CA GLY A 159 4.75 -12.46 16.56
C GLY A 159 4.22 -11.03 16.56
N PRO A 160 4.50 -10.24 15.53
CA PRO A 160 4.13 -8.84 15.57
C PRO A 160 2.62 -8.66 15.33
N VAL A 161 1.92 -8.09 16.30
CA VAL A 161 0.44 -8.04 16.30
C VAL A 161 -0.13 -7.07 15.28
N ASN A 162 0.66 -6.07 14.91
CA ASN A 162 0.31 -5.10 13.87
C ASN A 162 0.83 -5.54 12.49
N ASP A 163 0.95 -6.85 12.26
CA ASP A 163 1.18 -7.41 10.93
C ASP A 163 -0.13 -7.42 10.13
N LEU A 164 -0.23 -6.62 9.06
CA LEU A 164 -1.39 -6.65 8.17
C LEU A 164 -1.62 -8.05 7.57
N GLY A 165 -0.54 -8.78 7.30
CA GLY A 165 -0.52 -10.16 6.82
C GLY A 165 -0.72 -11.23 7.88
N ALA A 166 -0.88 -10.91 9.18
CA ALA A 166 -1.04 -11.90 10.25
C ALA A 166 -2.15 -12.92 9.96
N LEU A 167 -3.31 -12.43 9.51
CA LEU A 167 -4.45 -13.29 9.18
C LEU A 167 -4.19 -14.19 7.97
N ALA A 168 -3.41 -13.73 6.99
CA ALA A 168 -3.02 -14.57 5.85
C ALA A 168 -2.05 -15.67 6.28
N ARG A 169 -1.09 -15.36 7.17
CA ARG A 169 -0.16 -16.35 7.74
C ARG A 169 -0.89 -17.40 8.58
N ALA A 170 -1.89 -16.99 9.37
CA ALA A 170 -2.74 -17.92 10.10
C ALA A 170 -3.57 -18.80 9.13
N GLY A 171 -4.20 -18.19 8.13
CA GLY A 171 -4.96 -18.91 7.10
C GLY A 171 -4.13 -19.90 6.28
N ALA A 172 -2.84 -19.63 6.06
CA ALA A 172 -1.92 -20.59 5.42
C ALA A 172 -1.67 -21.82 6.31
N VAL A 173 -1.56 -21.65 7.63
CA VAL A 173 -1.46 -22.79 8.57
C VAL A 173 -2.74 -23.63 8.53
N GLU A 174 -3.91 -22.99 8.56
CA GLU A 174 -5.20 -23.68 8.46
C GLU A 174 -5.33 -24.45 7.14
N ALA A 175 -5.00 -23.80 6.01
CA ALA A 175 -5.02 -24.44 4.69
C ALA A 175 -4.07 -25.63 4.59
N TYR A 176 -2.90 -25.58 5.25
CA TYR A 176 -2.00 -26.72 5.33
C TYR A 176 -2.57 -27.87 6.17
N VAL A 177 -3.18 -27.59 7.32
CA VAL A 177 -3.86 -28.60 8.16
C VAL A 177 -4.98 -29.29 7.38
N GLU A 178 -5.69 -28.54 6.54
CA GLU A 178 -6.72 -29.03 5.61
C GLU A 178 -6.14 -29.72 4.37
N ARG A 179 -4.82 -29.87 4.27
CA ARG A 179 -4.10 -30.50 3.14
C ARG A 179 -4.28 -29.76 1.80
N ARG A 180 -4.65 -28.48 1.84
CA ARG A 180 -4.74 -27.61 0.66
C ARG A 180 -3.39 -27.02 0.25
N LEU A 181 -2.40 -27.01 1.15
CA LEU A 181 -1.04 -26.55 0.89
C LEU A 181 0.00 -27.65 1.13
N ALA A 182 1.15 -27.52 0.47
CA ALA A 182 2.31 -28.39 0.68
C ALA A 182 3.19 -27.90 1.84
N ASP A 183 3.19 -26.59 2.11
CA ASP A 183 3.97 -25.94 3.16
C ASP A 183 3.12 -24.83 3.84
N PRO A 184 3.01 -24.80 5.18
CA PRO A 184 2.28 -23.73 5.89
C PRO A 184 2.99 -22.38 5.87
N ILE A 185 4.27 -22.30 5.48
CA ILE A 185 5.08 -21.09 5.63
C ILE A 185 4.81 -20.13 4.46
N LEU A 186 4.01 -19.10 4.73
CA LEU A 186 3.94 -17.90 3.90
C LEU A 186 5.23 -17.09 4.07
N ARG A 187 6.05 -17.06 3.02
CA ARG A 187 7.33 -16.34 2.96
C ARG A 187 7.13 -14.99 2.28
N GLY A 188 8.05 -14.08 2.52
CA GLY A 188 8.04 -12.76 1.89
C GLY A 188 9.42 -12.14 1.81
N LEU A 189 9.51 -11.12 0.97
CA LEU A 189 10.63 -10.20 0.91
C LEU A 189 10.14 -8.82 0.49
N HIS A 190 10.97 -7.81 0.70
CA HIS A 190 10.72 -6.48 0.16
C HIS A 190 12.00 -5.77 -0.27
N VAL A 191 11.84 -4.81 -1.16
CA VAL A 191 12.89 -3.89 -1.58
C VAL A 191 12.32 -2.48 -1.70
N ARG A 192 13.19 -1.48 -1.64
CA ARG A 192 12.84 -0.08 -1.89
C ARG A 192 13.69 0.41 -3.05
N TRP A 193 13.07 0.71 -4.18
CA TRP A 193 13.78 1.25 -5.34
C TRP A 193 14.18 2.71 -5.06
N ALA A 194 15.44 3.08 -5.29
CA ALA A 194 15.94 4.44 -5.01
C ALA A 194 15.14 5.55 -5.72
N GLU A 195 14.70 5.29 -6.95
CA GLU A 195 13.90 6.21 -7.75
C GLU A 195 12.56 5.56 -8.14
N GLY A 196 11.91 4.86 -7.20
CA GLY A 196 10.75 4.04 -7.53
C GLY A 196 9.85 3.67 -6.36
N PRO A 197 8.98 2.66 -6.55
CA PRO A 197 8.10 2.18 -5.50
C PRO A 197 8.87 1.41 -4.42
N ALA A 198 8.22 1.17 -3.29
CA ALA A 198 8.54 0.00 -2.49
C ALA A 198 7.87 -1.22 -3.12
N GLU A 199 8.57 -2.35 -3.16
CA GLU A 199 8.08 -3.58 -3.77
C GLU A 199 8.13 -4.70 -2.75
N GLY A 200 6.99 -5.37 -2.57
CA GLY A 200 6.82 -6.51 -1.68
C GLY A 200 6.44 -7.75 -2.47
N TRP A 201 7.02 -8.88 -2.08
CA TRP A 201 6.72 -10.20 -2.62
C TRP A 201 6.28 -11.09 -1.46
N ALA A 202 5.28 -11.92 -1.72
CA ALA A 202 4.88 -12.98 -0.80
C ALA A 202 4.55 -14.24 -1.58
N TRP A 203 4.86 -15.40 -1.01
CA TRP A 203 4.54 -16.68 -1.64
C TRP A 203 4.33 -17.80 -0.64
N VAL A 204 3.63 -18.82 -1.09
CA VAL A 204 3.40 -20.06 -0.35
C VAL A 204 3.36 -21.24 -1.31
N GLU A 205 3.83 -22.40 -0.87
CA GLU A 205 3.88 -23.61 -1.70
C GLU A 205 2.55 -24.37 -1.61
N VAL A 206 1.82 -24.39 -2.73
CA VAL A 206 0.50 -25.04 -2.81
C VAL A 206 0.64 -26.52 -3.12
N ARG A 207 1.59 -26.87 -4.00
CA ARG A 207 1.97 -28.25 -4.35
C ARG A 207 3.49 -28.33 -4.39
N PRO A 208 4.10 -29.52 -4.29
CA PRO A 208 5.55 -29.68 -4.41
C PRO A 208 6.11 -28.94 -5.65
N GLY A 209 6.96 -27.94 -5.41
CA GLY A 209 7.59 -27.12 -6.44
C GLY A 209 6.70 -26.06 -7.10
N ARG A 210 5.43 -25.90 -6.67
CA ARG A 210 4.46 -24.95 -7.25
C ARG A 210 4.02 -23.92 -6.21
N CYS A 211 4.41 -22.67 -6.44
CA CYS A 211 4.18 -21.57 -5.52
C CYS A 211 3.06 -20.66 -6.03
N LEU A 212 2.15 -20.30 -5.13
CA LEU A 212 1.31 -19.11 -5.30
C LEU A 212 2.15 -17.89 -4.93
N VAL A 213 2.29 -16.95 -5.84
CA VAL A 213 3.16 -15.77 -5.68
C VAL A 213 2.36 -14.50 -5.92
N GLU A 214 2.49 -13.55 -5.02
CA GLU A 214 1.92 -12.21 -5.16
C GLU A 214 3.03 -11.17 -5.08
N ARG A 215 2.86 -10.12 -5.89
CA ARG A 215 3.74 -8.96 -5.90
C ARG A 215 2.91 -7.69 -5.78
N VAL A 216 3.33 -6.82 -4.87
CA VAL A 216 2.71 -5.53 -4.62
C VAL A 216 3.73 -4.43 -4.80
N GLN A 217 3.36 -3.38 -5.52
CA GLN A 217 4.15 -2.15 -5.60
C GLN A 217 3.42 -1.00 -4.89
N LEU A 218 4.13 -0.32 -4.01
CA LEU A 218 3.65 0.77 -3.19
C LEU A 218 4.34 2.07 -3.60
N PHE A 219 3.56 3.03 -4.08
CA PHE A 219 4.04 4.36 -4.47
C PHE A 219 3.55 5.36 -3.43
N ALA A 220 4.45 5.79 -2.55
CA ALA A 220 4.16 6.74 -1.48
C ALA A 220 4.58 8.16 -1.88
N GLN A 221 3.77 8.85 -2.68
CA GLN A 221 4.09 10.19 -3.17
C GLN A 221 3.83 11.24 -2.08
N ARG A 222 4.91 11.70 -1.42
CA ARG A 222 4.87 12.65 -0.28
C ARG A 222 4.05 12.12 0.91
N VAL A 223 4.01 10.81 1.08
CA VAL A 223 3.29 10.14 2.16
C VAL A 223 4.29 9.47 3.11
N SER A 224 4.17 9.76 4.41
CA SER A 224 4.73 8.88 5.43
C SER A 224 3.66 7.88 5.87
N CYS A 225 4.00 6.59 5.87
CA CYS A 225 3.09 5.51 6.26
C CYS A 225 3.12 5.22 7.77
N GLY A 226 4.04 5.83 8.53
CA GLY A 226 4.29 5.49 9.94
C GLY A 226 5.05 4.16 10.14
N VAL A 227 5.29 3.42 9.07
CA VAL A 227 6.13 2.22 8.99
C VAL A 227 7.00 2.27 7.74
N ASP A 228 8.00 1.38 7.67
CA ASP A 228 8.79 1.21 6.46
C ASP A 228 7.90 0.82 5.26
N PRO A 229 7.96 1.55 4.13
CA PRO A 229 7.17 1.25 2.93
C PRO A 229 7.44 -0.14 2.33
N GLY A 230 8.66 -0.66 2.43
CA GLY A 230 9.01 -2.02 1.99
C GLY A 230 8.26 -3.07 2.80
N ARG A 231 8.31 -2.96 4.14
CA ARG A 231 7.55 -3.85 5.04
C ARG A 231 6.04 -3.76 4.81
N LEU A 232 5.50 -2.56 4.58
CA LEU A 232 4.09 -2.40 4.22
C LEU A 232 3.75 -3.09 2.90
N ALA A 233 4.61 -2.99 1.89
CA ALA A 233 4.42 -3.68 0.62
C ALA A 233 4.48 -5.21 0.78
N GLU A 234 5.39 -5.74 1.61
CA GLU A 234 5.46 -7.17 1.94
C GLU A 234 4.17 -7.64 2.62
N ASP A 235 3.68 -6.90 3.62
CA ASP A 235 2.47 -7.27 4.33
C ASP A 235 1.25 -7.26 3.39
N LEU A 236 1.17 -6.29 2.48
CA LEU A 236 0.12 -6.23 1.46
C LEU A 236 0.22 -7.40 0.48
N ALA A 237 1.43 -7.83 0.10
CA ALA A 237 1.62 -9.03 -0.70
C ALA A 237 1.15 -10.27 0.07
N ALA A 238 1.42 -10.36 1.37
CA ALA A 238 0.92 -11.45 2.21
C ALA A 238 -0.62 -11.44 2.30
N VAL A 239 -1.25 -10.27 2.43
CA VAL A 239 -2.71 -10.13 2.36
C VAL A 239 -3.24 -10.62 1.02
N ALA A 240 -2.60 -10.26 -0.10
CA ALA A 240 -2.98 -10.71 -1.44
C ALA A 240 -2.92 -12.25 -1.56
N VAL A 241 -1.87 -12.89 -1.05
CA VAL A 241 -1.82 -14.37 -0.98
C VAL A 241 -2.99 -14.90 -0.17
N GLY A 242 -3.29 -14.30 0.99
CA GLY A 242 -4.44 -14.67 1.82
C GLY A 242 -5.78 -14.61 1.09
N GLU A 243 -6.02 -13.58 0.27
CA GLU A 243 -7.24 -13.49 -0.56
C GLU A 243 -7.31 -14.66 -1.56
N ARG A 244 -6.22 -14.95 -2.26
CA ARG A 244 -6.15 -16.07 -3.23
C ARG A 244 -6.30 -17.43 -2.57
N LEU A 245 -5.78 -17.60 -1.35
CA LEU A 245 -5.93 -18.84 -0.57
C LEU A 245 -7.38 -19.14 -0.20
N ARG A 246 -8.24 -18.12 -0.05
CA ARG A 246 -9.68 -18.31 0.20
C ARG A 246 -10.42 -18.78 -1.04
N GLU A 247 -9.88 -18.51 -2.22
CA GLU A 247 -10.48 -18.86 -3.52
C GLU A 247 -9.96 -20.18 -4.11
N LEU A 248 -8.99 -20.83 -3.44
CA LEU A 248 -8.30 -22.04 -3.94
C LEU A 248 -9.23 -23.15 -4.43
N ASP A 249 -10.34 -23.38 -3.72
CA ASP A 249 -11.29 -24.46 -4.05
C ASP A 249 -12.30 -24.06 -5.15
N VAL A 250 -12.39 -22.77 -5.46
CA VAL A 250 -13.32 -22.22 -6.46
C VAL A 250 -12.61 -22.01 -7.80
N THR A 251 -11.35 -21.59 -7.78
CA THR A 251 -10.56 -21.34 -8.98
C THR A 251 -9.10 -21.61 -8.68
N GLU A 252 -8.47 -22.50 -9.46
CA GLU A 252 -7.04 -22.74 -9.31
C GLU A 252 -6.27 -21.46 -9.70
N PRO A 253 -5.53 -20.84 -8.77
CA PRO A 253 -4.76 -19.65 -9.07
C PRO A 253 -3.55 -20.02 -9.95
N PRO A 254 -3.02 -19.08 -10.76
CA PRO A 254 -1.81 -19.34 -11.51
C PRO A 254 -0.66 -19.60 -10.53
N LEU A 255 -0.08 -20.81 -10.62
CA LEU A 255 1.05 -21.22 -9.79
C LEU A 255 2.35 -21.11 -10.60
N VAL A 256 3.37 -20.55 -9.97
CA VAL A 256 4.73 -20.37 -10.52
C VAL A 256 5.61 -21.54 -10.09
N ASP A 257 6.48 -22.02 -10.97
CA ASP A 257 7.46 -23.03 -10.59
C ASP A 257 8.48 -22.45 -9.60
N ARG A 258 8.85 -23.22 -8.57
CA ARG A 258 9.79 -22.77 -7.53
C ARG A 258 11.12 -22.32 -8.13
N ALA A 259 11.59 -22.98 -9.18
CA ALA A 259 12.80 -22.59 -9.90
C ALA A 259 12.67 -21.22 -10.58
N GLU A 260 11.51 -20.91 -11.15
CA GLU A 260 11.20 -19.60 -11.75
C GLU A 260 11.13 -18.51 -10.67
N LEU A 261 10.49 -18.80 -9.53
CA LEU A 261 10.47 -17.88 -8.38
C LEU A 261 11.90 -17.57 -7.89
N VAL A 262 12.73 -18.59 -7.68
CA VAL A 262 14.13 -18.41 -7.25
C VAL A 262 14.92 -17.62 -8.29
N ALA A 263 14.74 -17.89 -9.58
CA ALA A 263 15.37 -17.11 -10.64
C ALA A 263 14.94 -15.63 -10.61
N GLY A 264 13.65 -15.36 -10.35
CA GLY A 264 13.11 -14.02 -10.16
C GLY A 264 13.73 -13.30 -8.96
N ILE A 265 13.87 -13.98 -7.82
CA ILE A 265 14.52 -13.43 -6.61
C ILE A 265 16.00 -13.12 -6.88
N ARG A 266 16.72 -14.01 -7.57
CA ARG A 266 18.12 -13.78 -7.97
C ARG A 266 18.26 -12.61 -8.94
N ALA A 267 17.34 -12.48 -9.90
CA ALA A 267 17.31 -11.34 -10.81
C ALA A 267 17.05 -10.02 -10.08
N LEU A 268 16.20 -10.04 -9.03
CA LEU A 268 15.99 -8.90 -8.16
C LEU A 268 17.26 -8.57 -7.35
N ALA A 269 17.90 -9.58 -6.75
CA ALA A 269 19.14 -9.41 -5.98
C ALA A 269 20.30 -8.87 -6.84
N ALA A 270 20.38 -9.24 -8.12
CA ALA A 270 21.39 -8.71 -9.04
C ALA A 270 21.29 -7.18 -9.23
N ARG A 271 20.11 -6.60 -8.99
CA ARG A 271 19.83 -5.16 -9.07
C ARG A 271 20.01 -4.44 -7.74
N ARG A 272 20.72 -5.04 -6.77
CA ARG A 272 20.88 -4.49 -5.41
C ARG A 272 21.40 -3.06 -5.32
N ALA A 273 22.19 -2.62 -6.30
CA ALA A 273 22.70 -1.25 -6.35
C ALA A 273 21.60 -0.20 -6.63
N GLU A 274 20.45 -0.62 -7.14
CA GLU A 274 19.29 0.23 -7.41
C GLU A 274 18.37 0.40 -6.19
N PHE A 275 18.66 -0.28 -5.07
CA PHE A 275 17.83 -0.25 -3.87
C PHE A 275 18.36 0.70 -2.80
N GLU A 276 17.45 1.40 -2.12
CA GLU A 276 17.74 2.11 -0.88
C GLU A 276 18.14 1.09 0.20
N GLY A 277 19.41 1.08 0.60
CA GLY A 277 19.91 0.14 1.61
C GLY A 277 20.27 -1.25 1.08
N GLY A 278 20.30 -1.46 -0.24
CA GLY A 278 20.71 -2.71 -0.86
C GLY A 278 19.66 -3.82 -0.81
N PHE A 279 20.11 -5.08 -0.83
CA PHE A 279 19.23 -6.26 -0.81
C PHE A 279 19.49 -7.08 0.46
N ALA A 280 18.52 -7.11 1.37
CA ALA A 280 18.65 -7.71 2.70
C ALA A 280 18.36 -9.23 2.74
N PHE A 281 17.97 -9.83 1.61
CA PHE A 281 17.45 -11.20 1.55
C PHE A 281 18.42 -12.18 0.86
N ASP A 282 19.73 -11.97 1.00
CA ASP A 282 20.76 -12.82 0.38
C ASP A 282 20.61 -14.31 0.72
N HIS A 283 20.09 -14.63 1.92
CA HIS A 283 19.80 -16.00 2.34
C HIS A 283 18.78 -16.73 1.44
N LEU A 284 17.92 -16.00 0.71
CA LEU A 284 16.98 -16.58 -0.25
C LEU A 284 17.65 -16.93 -1.60
N CYS A 285 18.86 -16.44 -1.84
CA CYS A 285 19.61 -16.72 -3.05
C CYS A 285 20.57 -17.90 -2.88
N ALA A 286 20.84 -18.32 -1.64
CA ALA A 286 21.68 -19.47 -1.31
C ALA A 286 21.10 -20.77 -1.88
N ASP A 287 21.98 -21.68 -2.31
CA ASP A 287 21.64 -22.99 -2.89
C ASP A 287 21.17 -24.01 -1.84
#